data_AF-A0A4Q5UTV5-F1
#
_entry.id   AF-A0A4Q5UTV5-F1
#
_cell.length_a   1.000
_cell.length_b   1.000
_cell.length_c   1.000
_cell.angle_alpha   90.00
_cell.angle_beta   90.00
_cell.angle_gamma   90.00
#
_symmetry.space_group_name_H-M   'P 1'
#
loop_
_entity.id
_entity.type
_entity.pdbx_description
1 polymer ?
#
loop_
_entity_poly.entity_id
_entity_poly.type
_entity_poly.pdbx_seq_one_letter_code
_entity_poly.pdbx_strand_id
1 'polypeptide(L)'
;MLTEKQKAFLDYWEKEREAQSSFSSKVLRGLPMAVMFGMPIILFILVVYLWFPDWYMKISGTSAGSFIMVVIGVLISIIFFSYFRMHFKWEMNEQLYTELKIKQQKEQAANL
;
A
#
# COMPACT_ATOMS: atom_id res chain seq x y z
N MET A 1 -2.81 19.70 -27.61
CA MET A 1 -1.45 19.73 -27.05
C MET A 1 -1.46 19.19 -25.64
N LEU A 2 -0.47 18.37 -25.27
CA LEU A 2 -0.22 18.00 -23.87
C LEU A 2 0.15 19.22 -23.02
N THR A 3 -0.38 19.28 -21.80
CA THR A 3 -0.02 20.32 -20.83
C THR A 3 1.35 20.05 -20.21
N GLU A 4 2.01 21.08 -19.66
CA GLU A 4 3.30 20.94 -18.99
C GLU A 4 3.27 19.92 -17.83
N LYS A 5 2.15 19.87 -17.08
CA LYS A 5 1.95 18.86 -16.03
C LYS A 5 1.92 17.43 -16.58
N GLN A 6 1.31 17.22 -17.76
CA GLN A 6 1.22 15.91 -18.39
C GLN A 6 2.58 15.44 -18.92
N LYS A 7 3.37 16.35 -19.50
CA LYS A 7 4.74 16.05 -19.94
C LYS A 7 5.63 15.68 -18.74
N ALA A 8 5.58 16.47 -17.67
CA ALA A 8 6.32 16.19 -16.44
C ALA A 8 5.94 14.84 -15.82
N PHE A 9 4.65 14.47 -15.86
CA PHE A 9 4.20 13.15 -15.43
C PHE A 9 4.76 12.02 -16.30
N LEU A 10 4.74 12.16 -17.64
CA LEU A 10 5.30 11.17 -18.56
C LEU A 10 6.79 10.92 -18.27
N ASP A 11 7.58 11.99 -18.15
CA ASP A 11 9.03 11.90 -17.88
C ASP A 11 9.34 11.27 -16.52
N TYR A 12 8.53 11.60 -15.50
CA TYR A 12 8.64 11.01 -14.17
C TYR A 12 8.29 9.53 -14.18
N TRP A 13 7.13 9.18 -14.75
CA TRP A 13 6.60 7.82 -14.70
C TRP A 13 7.43 6.86 -15.54
N GLU A 14 7.95 7.30 -16.68
CA GLU A 14 8.82 6.48 -17.53
C GLU A 14 10.10 6.03 -16.80
N LYS A 15 10.66 6.88 -15.94
CA LYS A 15 11.84 6.55 -15.12
C LYS A 15 11.53 5.63 -13.94
N GLU A 16 10.35 5.80 -13.36
CA GLU A 16 10.04 5.25 -12.04
C GLU A 16 9.12 4.00 -12.10
N ARG A 17 8.44 3.75 -13.22
CA ARG A 17 7.47 2.65 -13.38
C ARG A 17 8.05 1.27 -13.07
N GLU A 18 9.28 1.00 -13.48
CA GLU A 18 9.97 -0.28 -13.24
C GLU A 18 10.37 -0.41 -11.78
N ALA A 19 10.91 0.66 -11.18
CA ALA A 19 11.25 0.69 -9.77
C ALA A 19 10.02 0.51 -8.86
N GLN A 20 8.83 0.95 -9.32
CA GLN A 20 7.55 0.78 -8.60
C GLN A 20 6.77 -0.50 -8.96
N SER A 21 7.19 -1.27 -9.96
CA SER A 21 6.43 -2.44 -10.41
C SER A 21 6.57 -3.65 -9.49
N SER A 22 7.73 -3.78 -8.84
CA SER A 22 8.10 -4.97 -8.06
C SER A 22 7.25 -5.13 -6.79
N PHE A 23 7.01 -6.39 -6.40
CA PHE A 23 6.26 -6.75 -5.20
C PHE A 23 6.86 -6.10 -3.93
N SER A 24 8.18 -6.19 -3.77
CA SER A 24 8.89 -5.61 -2.62
C SER A 24 8.77 -4.09 -2.56
N SER A 25 8.85 -3.40 -3.71
CA SER A 25 8.67 -1.95 -3.77
C SER A 25 7.25 -1.53 -3.37
N LYS A 26 6.24 -2.26 -3.84
CA LYS A 26 4.83 -2.04 -3.47
C LYS A 26 4.60 -2.25 -1.97
N VAL A 27 5.12 -3.33 -1.40
CA VAL A 27 5.00 -3.58 0.05
C VAL A 27 5.76 -2.52 0.86
N LEU A 28 6.97 -2.14 0.47
CA LEU A 28 7.76 -1.18 1.25
C LEU A 28 7.17 0.23 1.21
N ARG A 29 6.71 0.69 0.03
CA ARG A 29 6.09 2.02 -0.13
C ARG A 29 4.68 2.09 0.45
N GLY A 30 3.97 0.97 0.55
CA GLY A 30 2.65 0.89 1.18
C GLY A 30 2.70 0.78 2.71
N LEU A 31 3.84 0.34 3.25
CA LEU A 31 4.01 0.02 4.67
C LEU A 31 3.74 1.20 5.60
N PRO A 32 4.21 2.45 5.34
CA PRO A 32 3.93 3.58 6.21
C PRO A 32 2.44 3.81 6.45
N MET A 33 1.62 3.69 5.39
CA MET A 33 0.17 3.84 5.51
C MET A 33 -0.48 2.65 6.21
N ALA A 34 -0.03 1.44 5.94
CA ALA A 34 -0.57 0.25 6.60
C ALA A 34 -0.24 0.24 8.11
N VAL A 35 0.96 0.67 8.49
CA VAL A 35 1.38 0.83 9.87
C VAL A 35 0.58 1.91 10.59
N MET A 36 0.22 3.01 9.91
CA MET A 36 -0.61 4.07 10.52
C MET A 36 -1.92 3.52 11.10
N PHE A 37 -2.51 2.50 10.46
CA PHE A 37 -3.74 1.86 10.93
C PHE A 37 -3.51 0.57 11.74
N GLY A 38 -2.45 -0.18 11.45
CA GLY A 38 -2.13 -1.42 12.16
C GLY A 38 -1.46 -1.21 13.53
N MET A 39 -0.67 -0.14 13.67
CA MET A 39 0.09 0.14 14.88
C MET A 39 -0.78 0.39 16.12
N PRO A 40 -1.89 1.15 16.07
CA PRO A 40 -2.79 1.29 17.22
C PRO A 40 -3.34 -0.05 17.72
N ILE A 41 -3.67 -0.97 16.80
CA ILE A 41 -4.17 -2.30 17.14
C ILE A 41 -3.08 -3.11 17.86
N ILE A 42 -1.86 -3.13 17.30
CA ILE A 42 -0.72 -3.82 17.89
C ILE A 42 -0.38 -3.25 19.27
N LEU A 43 -0.31 -1.92 19.41
CA LEU A 43 -0.02 -1.27 20.68
C LEU A 43 -1.08 -1.57 21.73
N PHE A 44 -2.36 -1.52 21.37
CA PHE A 44 -3.44 -1.85 22.28
C PHE A 44 -3.30 -3.28 22.83
N ILE A 45 -3.04 -4.24 21.94
CA ILE A 45 -2.82 -5.64 22.30
C ILE A 45 -1.60 -5.79 23.22
N LEU A 46 -0.48 -5.13 22.92
CA LEU A 46 0.74 -5.16 23.73
C LEU A 46 0.51 -4.56 25.13
N VAL A 47 -0.20 -3.43 25.20
CA VAL A 47 -0.49 -2.77 26.48
C VAL A 47 -1.37 -3.66 27.37
N VAL A 48 -2.43 -4.24 26.82
CA VAL A 48 -3.31 -5.15 27.57
C VAL A 48 -2.52 -6.37 28.06
N TYR A 49 -1.68 -6.95 27.22
CA TYR A 49 -0.90 -8.13 27.58
C TYR A 49 0.15 -7.85 28.66
N LEU A 50 0.89 -6.75 28.56
CA LEU A 50 1.99 -6.42 29.47
C LEU A 50 1.50 -5.84 30.81
N TRP A 51 0.48 -4.99 30.80
CA TRP A 51 0.00 -4.32 32.02
C TRP A 51 -1.20 -5.00 32.68
N PHE A 52 -1.99 -5.79 31.94
CA PHE A 52 -3.19 -6.44 32.47
C PHE A 52 -3.24 -7.96 32.17
N PRO A 53 -2.17 -8.72 32.50
CA PRO A 53 -2.08 -10.15 32.17
C PRO A 53 -3.15 -10.98 32.88
N ASP A 54 -3.54 -10.61 34.12
CA ASP A 54 -4.60 -11.30 34.86
C ASP A 54 -5.98 -11.12 34.22
N TRP A 55 -6.28 -9.93 33.70
CA TRP A 55 -7.54 -9.66 33.00
C TRP A 55 -7.60 -10.48 31.71
N TYR A 56 -6.49 -10.53 30.98
CA TYR A 56 -6.37 -11.31 29.76
C TYR A 56 -6.52 -12.81 29.99
N MET A 57 -5.83 -13.38 30.99
CA MET A 57 -5.84 -14.84 31.21
C MET A 57 -7.03 -15.36 32.01
N LYS A 58 -7.57 -14.57 32.95
CA LYS A 58 -8.60 -15.07 33.90
C LYS A 58 -10.02 -14.65 33.54
N ILE A 59 -10.22 -13.51 32.87
CA ILE A 59 -11.57 -12.97 32.61
C ILE A 59 -12.04 -13.23 31.18
N SER A 60 -11.13 -13.21 30.20
CA SER A 60 -11.52 -13.37 28.80
C SER A 60 -11.86 -14.81 28.39
N GLY A 61 -11.53 -15.82 29.21
CA GLY A 61 -11.63 -17.25 28.86
C GLY A 61 -10.82 -17.63 27.61
N THR A 62 -9.95 -16.74 27.12
CA THR A 62 -9.29 -16.84 25.84
C THR A 62 -8.00 -17.63 25.99
N SER A 63 -7.84 -18.71 25.22
CA SER A 63 -6.60 -19.48 25.22
C SER A 63 -5.45 -18.66 24.62
N ALA A 64 -4.21 -18.90 25.06
CA ALA A 64 -3.03 -18.24 24.50
C ALA A 64 -2.91 -18.36 22.97
N GLY A 65 -3.51 -19.39 22.36
CA GLY A 65 -3.55 -19.58 20.91
C GLY A 65 -4.35 -18.50 20.17
N SER A 66 -5.40 -17.95 20.77
CA SER A 66 -6.21 -16.90 20.15
C SER A 66 -5.45 -15.57 20.04
N PHE A 67 -4.55 -15.27 20.97
CA PHE A 67 -3.68 -14.09 20.92
C PHE A 67 -2.83 -14.07 19.65
N ILE A 68 -2.08 -15.16 19.46
CA ILE A 68 -1.15 -15.34 18.36
C ILE A 68 -1.92 -15.23 17.03
N MET A 69 -3.13 -15.79 16.99
CA MET A 69 -3.97 -15.75 15.80
C MET A 69 -4.44 -14.34 15.45
N VAL A 70 -4.79 -13.50 16.43
CA VAL A 70 -5.13 -12.08 16.19
C VAL A 70 -3.92 -11.32 15.69
N VAL A 71 -2.74 -11.49 16.30
CA VAL A 71 -1.51 -10.81 15.87
C VAL A 71 -1.15 -11.18 14.43
N ILE A 72 -1.21 -12.48 14.09
CA ILE A 72 -0.98 -12.96 12.72
C ILE A 72 -2.02 -12.35 11.76
N GLY A 73 -3.29 -12.31 12.14
CA GLY A 73 -4.35 -11.71 11.33
C GLY A 73 -4.11 -10.22 11.05
N VAL A 74 -3.65 -9.46 12.05
CA VAL A 74 -3.30 -8.04 11.88
C VAL A 74 -2.08 -7.88 10.96
N LEU A 75 -1.04 -8.71 11.11
CA LEU A 75 0.14 -8.66 10.25
C LEU A 75 -0.19 -8.99 8.79
N ILE A 76 -0.99 -10.03 8.54
CA ILE A 76 -1.48 -10.36 7.20
C ILE A 76 -2.28 -9.19 6.63
N SER A 77 -3.16 -8.58 7.44
CA SER A 77 -3.96 -7.43 7.01
C SER A 77 -3.08 -6.24 6.62
N ILE A 78 -2.00 -5.97 7.38
CA ILE A 78 -1.04 -4.90 7.07
C ILE A 78 -0.32 -5.17 5.74
N ILE A 79 0.18 -6.40 5.53
CA ILE A 79 0.87 -6.78 4.29
C ILE A 79 -0.08 -6.68 3.09
N PHE A 80 -1.30 -7.19 3.25
CA PHE A 80 -2.34 -7.14 2.23
C PHE A 80 -2.66 -5.70 1.84
N PHE A 81 -3.01 -4.85 2.81
CA PHE A 81 -3.32 -3.43 2.55
C PHE A 81 -2.16 -2.68 1.94
N SER A 82 -0.94 -2.93 2.42
CA SER A 82 0.27 -2.31 1.89
C SER A 82 0.45 -2.62 0.41
N TYR A 83 0.39 -3.91 0.05
CA TYR A 83 0.57 -4.35 -1.33
C TYR A 83 -0.56 -3.86 -2.24
N PHE A 84 -1.82 -4.18 -1.91
CA PHE A 84 -2.95 -3.92 -2.80
C PHE A 84 -3.14 -2.44 -3.08
N ARG A 85 -2.93 -1.58 -2.08
CA ARG A 85 -3.00 -0.13 -2.27
C ARG A 85 -1.96 0.37 -3.26
N MET A 86 -0.71 -0.08 -3.13
CA MET A 86 0.37 0.34 -4.04
C MET A 86 0.22 -0.29 -5.42
N HIS A 87 -0.29 -1.52 -5.50
CA HIS A 87 -0.62 -2.17 -6.74
C HIS A 87 -1.67 -1.36 -7.52
N PHE A 88 -2.80 -1.05 -6.89
CA PHE A 88 -3.87 -0.25 -7.51
C PHE A 88 -3.39 1.15 -7.93
N LYS A 89 -2.59 1.82 -7.10
CA LYS A 89 -2.00 3.12 -7.44
C LYS A 89 -1.08 3.02 -8.66
N TRP A 90 -0.27 1.97 -8.74
CA TRP A 90 0.62 1.73 -9.87
C TRP A 90 -0.18 1.49 -11.16
N GLU A 91 -1.22 0.66 -11.12
CA GLU A 91 -2.10 0.40 -12.28
C GLU A 91 -2.77 1.68 -12.79
N MET A 92 -3.28 2.51 -11.88
CA MET A 92 -3.91 3.80 -12.24
C MET A 92 -2.93 4.73 -12.96
N ASN A 93 -1.69 4.82 -12.48
CA ASN A 93 -0.66 5.63 -13.10
C ASN A 93 -0.25 5.07 -14.48
N GLU A 94 -0.18 3.74 -14.61
CA GLU A 94 0.15 3.07 -15.86
C GLU A 94 -0.94 3.27 -16.93
N GLN A 95 -2.21 3.23 -16.52
CA GLN A 95 -3.33 3.58 -17.39
C GLN A 95 -3.23 5.04 -17.86
N LEU A 96 -3.04 5.99 -16.94
CA LEU A 96 -2.87 7.41 -17.27
C LEU A 96 -1.71 7.64 -18.24
N TYR A 97 -0.58 6.98 -18.01
CA TYR A 97 0.59 7.05 -18.88
C TYR A 97 0.28 6.58 -20.31
N THR A 98 -0.43 5.46 -20.43
CA THR A 98 -0.84 4.91 -21.73
C THR A 98 -1.79 5.86 -22.47
N GLU A 99 -2.78 6.41 -21.77
CA GLU A 99 -3.71 7.41 -22.34
C GLU A 99 -2.98 8.66 -22.85
N LEU A 100 -2.00 9.16 -22.09
CA LEU A 100 -1.22 10.33 -22.47
C LEU A 100 -0.29 10.04 -23.66
N LYS A 101 0.34 8.86 -23.73
CA LYS A 101 1.15 8.45 -24.90
C LYS A 101 0.30 8.36 -26.16
N ILE A 102 -0.89 7.78 -26.09
CA ILE A 102 -1.82 7.71 -27.24
C ILE A 102 -2.20 9.12 -27.69
N LYS A 103 -2.49 10.03 -26.75
CA LYS A 103 -2.81 11.42 -27.08
C LYS A 103 -1.64 12.13 -27.76
N GLN A 104 -0.42 11.92 -27.27
CA GLN A 104 0.80 12.47 -27.87
C GLN A 104 0.99 12.00 -29.31
N GLN A 105 0.80 10.70 -29.58
CA GLN A 105 0.91 10.12 -30.92
C GLN A 105 -0.14 10.70 -31.88
N LYS A 106 -1.39 10.85 -31.43
CA LYS A 106 -2.47 11.46 -32.24
C LYS A 106 -2.16 12.91 -32.60
N GLU A 107 -1.60 13.67 -31.66
CA GLU A 107 -1.18 15.05 -31.93
C GLU A 107 -0.01 15.09 -32.91
N GLN A 108 0.97 14.21 -32.80
CA GLN A 108 2.07 14.12 -33.77
C GLN A 108 1.58 13.74 -35.18
N ALA A 109 0.68 12.77 -35.28
CA ALA A 109 0.09 12.35 -36.55
C ALA A 109 -0.81 13.41 -37.20
N ALA A 110 -1.44 14.29 -36.41
CA ALA A 110 -2.27 15.39 -36.93
C ALA A 110 -1.47 16.64 -37.32
N ASN A 111 -0.20 16.73 -36.91
CA ASN A 111 0.72 17.83 -37.26
C ASN A 111 1.70 17.43 -38.40
N LEU A 112 1.61 16.20 -38.92
CA LEU A 112 2.29 15.69 -40.11
C LEU A 112 1.35 15.79 -41.32
#